data_AF-A0A1V6QP73-F1
#
_entry.id   AF-A0A1V6QP73-F1
#
_cell.length_a   1.000
_cell.length_b   1.000
_cell.length_c   1.000
_cell.angle_alpha   90.00
_cell.angle_beta   90.00
_cell.angle_gamma   90.00
#
_symmetry.space_group_name_H-M   'P 1'
#
loop_
_entity.id
_entity.type
_entity.pdbx_description
1 polymer ?
#
loop_
_entity_poly.entity_id
_entity_poly.type
_entity_poly.pdbx_seq_one_letter_code
_entity_poly.pdbx_strand_id
1 'polypeptide(L)'
;MAFDSSYPEDFKKALKYTISDKDIDQFLKHGGSPRFVYGVLMLPTVLKYYIDEDQSKNIHKQMTQATLPGYQLYEFADSSAPVIARSNNPKAKVKGMLIFNLSNEERNSIYEFESGLMQLSSVQVDIIQKSYLGNVHEMRKIDAGAFVWDESVHFLSPMIGLRVTHGASWDVVPYLKGRFYRDIKASQRRGARGQEPAYRASLTKMITLTSANELMDDDDDYSGTSSPKTEIFMYTLDDHEAKNR
;
A
#
# COMPACT_ATOMS: atom_id res chain seq x y z
N MET A 1 8.40 -17.77 15.27
CA MET A 1 7.91 -17.94 13.88
C MET A 1 9.10 -17.83 12.94
N ALA A 2 9.26 -18.79 12.04
CA ALA A 2 10.20 -18.65 10.92
C ALA A 2 9.55 -17.72 9.89
N PHE A 3 10.27 -16.69 9.45
CA PHE A 3 9.81 -15.86 8.34
C PHE A 3 10.14 -16.52 7.02
N ASP A 4 9.38 -16.19 5.98
CA ASP A 4 9.75 -16.57 4.63
C ASP A 4 11.18 -16.06 4.33
N SER A 5 12.01 -16.96 3.79
CA SER A 5 13.40 -16.66 3.47
C SER A 5 13.54 -15.52 2.45
N SER A 6 12.53 -15.32 1.60
CA SER A 6 12.46 -14.27 0.59
C SER A 6 12.23 -12.87 1.18
N TYR A 7 11.82 -12.76 2.44
CA TYR A 7 11.57 -11.46 3.05
C TYR A 7 12.88 -10.65 3.18
N PRO A 8 12.85 -9.35 2.83
CA PRO A 8 13.95 -8.44 3.11
C PRO A 8 14.28 -8.36 4.59
N GLU A 9 15.56 -8.19 4.94
CA GLU A 9 16.00 -8.15 6.35
C GLU A 9 15.41 -6.98 7.14
N ASP A 10 15.22 -5.82 6.51
CA ASP A 10 14.54 -4.68 7.13
C ASP A 10 13.06 -4.97 7.41
N PHE A 11 12.38 -5.70 6.52
CA PHE A 11 11.01 -6.14 6.74
C PHE A 11 10.92 -7.18 7.87
N LYS A 12 11.81 -8.17 7.92
CA LYS A 12 11.90 -9.12 9.04
C LYS A 12 12.12 -8.40 10.37
N LYS A 13 12.95 -7.35 10.40
CA LYS A 13 13.15 -6.50 11.58
C LYS A 13 11.87 -5.76 11.96
N ALA A 14 11.17 -5.17 11.00
CA ALA A 14 9.90 -4.48 11.25
C ALA A 14 8.83 -5.42 11.82
N LEU A 15 8.71 -6.64 11.27
CA LEU A 15 7.78 -7.65 11.77
C LEU A 15 8.12 -8.14 13.19
N LYS A 16 9.40 -8.15 13.58
CA LYS A 16 9.85 -8.52 14.93
C LYS A 16 9.79 -7.37 15.92
N TYR A 17 9.76 -6.13 15.44
CA TYR A 17 9.84 -4.97 16.29
C TYR A 17 8.52 -4.78 17.03
N THR A 18 8.59 -4.85 18.35
CA THR A 18 7.49 -4.49 19.23
C THR A 18 7.88 -3.21 19.94
N ILE A 19 7.16 -2.14 19.60
CA ILE A 19 7.35 -0.82 20.17
C ILE A 19 6.96 -0.79 21.66
N SER A 20 7.64 0.04 22.44
CA SER A 20 7.29 0.24 23.86
C SER A 20 6.18 1.27 24.02
N ASP A 21 5.42 1.17 25.11
CA ASP A 21 4.37 2.16 25.41
C ASP A 21 4.94 3.59 25.51
N LYS A 22 6.12 3.74 26.13
CA LYS A 22 6.82 5.03 26.22
C LYS A 22 7.15 5.63 24.85
N ASP A 23 7.62 4.80 23.91
CA ASP A 23 7.93 5.25 22.56
C ASP A 23 6.65 5.65 21.80
N ILE A 24 5.56 4.88 21.97
CA ILE A 24 4.25 5.24 21.40
C ILE A 24 3.79 6.60 21.90
N ASP A 25 3.79 6.81 23.22
CA ASP A 25 3.33 8.07 23.81
C ASP A 25 4.20 9.25 23.34
N GLN A 26 5.51 9.05 23.23
CA GLN A 26 6.40 10.05 22.66
C GLN A 26 6.06 10.35 21.19
N PHE A 27 5.84 9.32 20.38
CA PHE A 27 5.49 9.49 18.98
C PHE A 27 4.11 10.12 18.77
N LEU A 28 3.13 9.82 19.62
CA LEU A 28 1.81 10.44 19.53
C LEU A 28 1.80 11.90 20.01
N LYS A 29 2.67 12.24 20.96
CA LYS A 29 2.79 13.62 21.48
C LYS A 29 3.51 14.56 20.52
N HIS A 30 4.55 14.07 19.85
CA HIS A 30 5.44 14.89 19.03
C HIS A 30 5.28 14.65 17.53
N GLY A 31 4.81 13.46 17.16
CA GLY A 31 4.53 13.09 15.78
C GLY A 31 3.11 13.45 15.37
N GLY A 32 2.88 13.44 14.05
CA GLY A 32 1.54 13.50 13.52
C GLY A 32 0.77 12.19 13.73
N SER A 33 -0.51 12.20 13.34
CA SER A 33 -1.36 11.00 13.31
C SER A 33 -0.65 9.86 12.56
N PRO A 34 -0.49 8.67 13.19
CA PRO A 34 0.11 7.49 12.58
C PRO A 34 -0.62 7.06 11.30
N ARG A 35 0.08 6.29 10.46
CA ARG A 35 -0.50 5.68 9.26
C ARG A 35 -0.55 4.16 9.38
N PHE A 36 -1.74 3.60 9.31
CA PHE A 36 -1.93 2.18 9.10
C PHE A 36 -1.79 1.89 7.62
N VAL A 37 -0.81 1.06 7.27
CA VAL A 37 -0.55 0.63 5.91
C VAL A 37 -0.75 -0.87 5.78
N TYR A 38 -1.29 -1.26 4.63
CA TYR A 38 -1.51 -2.62 4.19
C TYR A 38 -1.05 -2.67 2.73
N GLY A 39 -0.50 -3.79 2.26
CA GLY A 39 0.09 -3.86 0.92
C GLY A 39 1.56 -3.45 0.86
N VAL A 40 1.98 -2.81 -0.24
CA VAL A 40 3.39 -2.56 -0.57
C VAL A 40 4.12 -1.66 0.43
N LEU A 41 3.42 -0.69 1.04
CA LEU A 41 4.00 0.21 2.04
C LEU A 41 4.31 -0.46 3.38
N MET A 42 3.87 -1.71 3.60
CA MET A 42 4.34 -2.51 4.74
C MET A 42 5.85 -2.81 4.64
N LEU A 43 6.42 -2.77 3.44
CA LEU A 43 7.83 -3.06 3.19
C LEU A 43 8.67 -1.80 3.45
N PRO A 44 9.59 -1.80 4.42
CA PRO A 44 10.36 -0.61 4.79
C PRO A 44 11.17 -0.03 3.62
N THR A 45 11.72 -0.88 2.75
CA THR A 45 12.43 -0.44 1.53
C THR A 45 11.51 0.36 0.60
N VAL A 46 10.26 -0.08 0.41
CA VAL A 46 9.28 0.58 -0.47
C VAL A 46 8.78 1.87 0.17
N LEU A 47 8.46 1.82 1.47
CA LEU A 47 8.06 3.00 2.24
C LEU A 47 9.10 4.11 2.10
N LYS A 48 10.37 3.83 2.43
CA LYS A 48 11.47 4.79 2.30
C LYS A 48 11.60 5.36 0.90
N TYR A 49 11.35 4.55 -0.13
CA TYR A 49 11.37 5.04 -1.51
C TYR A 49 10.29 6.09 -1.78
N TYR A 50 9.09 5.92 -1.25
CA TYR A 50 8.00 6.88 -1.49
C TYR A 50 8.10 8.13 -0.63
N ILE A 51 8.59 8.02 0.60
CA ILE A 51 8.74 9.17 1.51
C ILE A 51 10.10 9.89 1.38
N ASP A 52 10.90 9.52 0.37
CA ASP A 52 12.25 10.05 0.13
C ASP A 52 13.23 9.94 1.31
N GLU A 53 13.17 8.81 2.02
CA GLU A 53 13.97 8.59 3.21
C GLU A 53 15.22 7.75 2.91
N ASP A 54 16.33 8.06 3.60
CA ASP A 54 17.60 7.36 3.44
C ASP A 54 17.47 5.87 3.83
N GLN A 55 18.03 4.97 3.01
CA GLN A 55 18.00 3.54 3.28
C GLN A 55 18.68 3.11 4.58
N SER A 56 19.67 3.86 5.04
CA SER A 56 20.39 3.65 6.30
C SER A 56 19.55 3.96 7.53
N LYS A 57 18.47 4.76 7.39
CA LYS A 57 17.57 5.05 8.51
C LYS A 57 16.83 3.79 8.94
N ASN A 58 16.80 3.58 10.25
CA ASN A 58 16.16 2.43 10.88
C ASN A 58 14.64 2.62 11.02
N ILE A 59 13.93 2.86 9.91
CA ILE A 59 12.48 3.13 9.91
C ILE A 59 11.66 1.98 10.54
N HIS A 60 12.19 0.75 10.53
CA HIS A 60 11.57 -0.39 11.21
C HIS A 60 11.35 -0.17 12.72
N LYS A 61 12.07 0.75 13.36
CA LYS A 61 11.86 1.13 14.78
C LYS A 61 10.65 2.05 14.99
N GLN A 62 10.09 2.58 13.91
CA GLN A 62 8.88 3.40 13.91
C GLN A 62 7.67 2.60 13.40
N MET A 63 7.85 1.31 13.10
CA MET A 63 6.82 0.45 12.54
C MET A 63 6.49 -0.66 13.53
N THR A 64 5.22 -0.93 13.76
CA THR A 64 4.78 -2.10 14.54
C THR A 64 3.68 -2.84 13.81
N GLN A 65 3.56 -4.15 14.04
CA GLN A 65 2.44 -4.90 13.50
C GLN A 65 1.12 -4.42 14.10
N ALA A 66 0.11 -4.28 13.26
CA ALA A 66 -1.21 -3.82 13.66
C ALA A 66 -2.31 -4.64 13.00
N THR A 67 -3.46 -4.71 13.67
CA THR A 67 -4.68 -5.34 13.15
C THR A 67 -5.79 -4.30 13.09
N LEU A 68 -6.41 -4.14 11.94
CA LEU A 68 -7.55 -3.28 11.69
C LEU A 68 -8.83 -4.12 11.66
N PRO A 69 -9.68 -4.11 12.71
CA PRO A 69 -10.95 -4.83 12.73
C PRO A 69 -12.03 -4.14 11.89
N GLY A 70 -12.96 -4.92 11.32
CA GLY A 70 -14.12 -4.42 10.57
C GLY A 70 -13.83 -4.08 9.11
N TYR A 71 -12.66 -4.46 8.60
CA TYR A 71 -12.23 -4.26 7.22
C TYR A 71 -11.84 -5.59 6.59
N GLN A 72 -11.98 -5.67 5.26
CA GLN A 72 -11.64 -6.83 4.45
C GLN A 72 -10.62 -6.41 3.38
N LEU A 73 -9.66 -7.30 3.10
CA LEU A 73 -8.68 -7.15 2.04
C LEU A 73 -9.25 -7.67 0.71
N TYR A 74 -9.01 -6.93 -0.37
CA TYR A 74 -9.41 -7.26 -1.74
C TYR A 74 -8.25 -7.03 -2.71
N GLU A 75 -8.27 -7.74 -3.84
CA GLU A 75 -7.29 -7.63 -4.91
C GLU A 75 -8.00 -7.57 -6.27
N PHE A 76 -7.43 -6.86 -7.25
CA PHE A 76 -7.99 -6.77 -8.61
C PHE A 76 -7.60 -7.97 -9.48
N ALA A 77 -6.35 -8.40 -9.34
CA ALA A 77 -5.75 -9.52 -10.01
C ALA A 77 -4.80 -10.24 -9.06
N ASP A 78 -4.41 -11.46 -9.39
CA ASP A 78 -3.46 -12.22 -8.59
C ASP A 78 -2.15 -11.42 -8.52
N SER A 79 -1.55 -11.30 -7.33
CA SER A 79 -0.33 -10.50 -7.10
C SER A 79 -0.46 -8.97 -7.28
N SER A 80 -1.65 -8.43 -7.54
CA SER A 80 -1.88 -6.98 -7.53
C SER A 80 -1.75 -6.39 -6.11
N ALA A 81 -1.46 -5.09 -6.02
CA ALA A 81 -1.47 -4.43 -4.74
C ALA A 81 -2.90 -4.39 -4.17
N PRO A 82 -3.09 -4.73 -2.88
CA PRO A 82 -4.41 -4.92 -2.33
C PRO A 82 -5.06 -3.58 -1.98
N VAL A 83 -6.39 -3.58 -1.89
CA VAL A 83 -7.18 -2.52 -1.31
C VAL A 83 -7.95 -3.04 -0.10
N ILE A 84 -8.40 -2.14 0.78
CA ILE A 84 -9.33 -2.52 1.87
C ILE A 84 -10.63 -1.76 1.75
N ALA A 85 -11.72 -2.43 2.09
CA ALA A 85 -13.02 -1.81 2.27
C ALA A 85 -13.65 -2.24 3.59
N ARG A 86 -14.64 -1.49 4.05
CA ARG A 86 -15.45 -1.89 5.21
C ARG A 86 -16.11 -3.24 4.93
N SER A 87 -16.21 -4.07 5.96
CA SER A 87 -16.83 -5.39 5.84
C SER A 87 -18.06 -5.48 6.72
N ASN A 88 -19.11 -6.12 6.19
CA ASN A 88 -20.28 -6.51 6.97
C ASN A 88 -20.01 -7.75 7.85
N ASN A 89 -18.88 -8.43 7.67
CA ASN A 89 -18.49 -9.54 8.52
C ASN A 89 -17.85 -9.01 9.81
N PRO A 90 -18.45 -9.24 11.00
CA PRO A 90 -17.93 -8.74 12.26
C PRO A 90 -16.58 -9.36 12.68
N LYS A 91 -16.17 -10.46 12.03
CA LYS A 91 -14.86 -11.11 12.24
C LYS A 91 -13.80 -10.66 11.23
N ALA A 92 -14.17 -9.85 10.24
CA ALA A 92 -13.23 -9.36 9.24
C ALA A 92 -12.17 -8.47 9.91
N LYS A 93 -10.93 -8.66 9.49
CA LYS A 93 -9.79 -7.90 9.97
C LYS A 93 -8.70 -7.89 8.93
N VAL A 94 -7.95 -6.80 8.89
CA VAL A 94 -6.76 -6.64 8.05
C VAL A 94 -5.53 -6.52 8.94
N LYS A 95 -4.50 -7.29 8.66
CA LYS A 95 -3.19 -7.20 9.29
C LYS A 95 -2.30 -6.33 8.42
N GLY A 96 -1.60 -5.41 9.06
CA GLY A 96 -0.71 -4.47 8.39
C GLY A 96 0.39 -4.00 9.33
N MET A 97 0.96 -2.85 8.98
CA MET A 97 1.93 -2.14 9.81
C MET A 97 1.37 -0.78 10.18
N LEU A 98 1.55 -0.39 11.44
CA LEU A 98 1.31 0.97 11.90
C LEU A 98 2.65 1.71 11.92
N ILE A 99 2.70 2.86 11.24
CA ILE A 99 3.89 3.69 11.11
C ILE A 99 3.69 4.95 11.95
N PHE A 100 4.61 5.18 12.88
CA PHE A 100 4.64 6.32 13.79
C PHE A 100 5.66 7.36 13.35
N ASN A 101 5.58 8.55 13.97
CA ASN A 101 6.60 9.59 13.86
C ASN A 101 6.91 10.01 12.43
N LEU A 102 5.87 10.03 11.59
CA LEU A 102 5.94 10.56 10.24
C LEU A 102 5.82 12.10 10.26
N SER A 103 6.67 12.78 9.51
CA SER A 103 6.59 14.22 9.25
C SER A 103 5.35 14.57 8.41
N ASN A 104 5.08 15.86 8.22
CA ASN A 104 3.99 16.28 7.33
C ASN A 104 4.28 15.88 5.88
N GLU A 105 5.53 16.07 5.44
CA GLU A 105 6.02 15.78 4.11
C GLU A 105 5.97 14.28 3.81
N GLU A 106 6.39 13.44 4.77
CA GLU A 106 6.30 11.98 4.63
C GLU A 106 4.84 11.51 4.55
N ARG A 107 3.93 12.10 5.36
CA ARG A 107 2.49 11.80 5.30
C ARG A 107 1.85 12.25 3.98
N ASN A 108 2.26 13.38 3.44
CA ASN A 108 1.80 13.88 2.15
C ASN A 108 2.30 13.00 1.00
N SER A 109 3.55 12.52 1.08
CA SER A 109 4.11 11.60 0.10
C SER A 109 3.34 10.27 0.05
N ILE A 110 2.94 9.75 1.22
CA ILE A 110 2.05 8.59 1.30
C ILE A 110 0.68 8.92 0.70
N TYR A 111 0.14 10.11 0.98
CA TYR A 111 -1.13 10.53 0.41
C TYR A 111 -1.10 10.62 -1.12
N GLU A 112 -0.09 11.24 -1.72
CA GLU A 112 0.06 11.32 -3.18
C GLU A 112 0.18 9.93 -3.82
N PHE A 113 0.83 8.99 -3.12
CA PHE A 113 0.95 7.62 -3.58
C PHE A 113 -0.40 6.87 -3.58
N GLU A 114 -1.16 6.98 -2.50
CA GLU A 114 -2.36 6.17 -2.22
C GLU A 114 -3.68 6.80 -2.72
N SER A 115 -3.77 8.13 -2.81
CA SER A 115 -5.04 8.90 -2.97
C SER A 115 -5.76 8.73 -4.31
N GLY A 116 -5.18 8.04 -5.28
CA GLY A 116 -5.75 7.95 -6.63
C GLY A 116 -7.13 7.29 -6.70
N LEU A 117 -7.34 6.18 -6.00
CA LEU A 117 -8.62 5.46 -5.94
C LEU A 117 -9.15 5.26 -4.51
N MET A 118 -8.39 5.71 -3.51
CA MET A 118 -8.68 5.47 -2.11
C MET A 118 -8.77 6.78 -1.35
N GLN A 119 -9.63 6.81 -0.35
CA GLN A 119 -9.77 7.95 0.55
C GLN A 119 -9.01 7.72 1.85
N LEU A 120 -8.44 8.79 2.39
CA LEU A 120 -7.86 8.76 3.73
C LEU A 120 -9.00 8.78 4.77
N SER A 121 -9.10 7.71 5.56
CA SER A 121 -10.10 7.56 6.63
C SER A 121 -9.44 7.45 8.00
N SER A 122 -10.12 7.97 9.03
CA SER A 122 -9.76 7.71 10.42
C SER A 122 -10.19 6.31 10.82
N VAL A 123 -9.26 5.53 11.36
CA VAL A 123 -9.46 4.15 11.78
C VAL A 123 -8.87 3.91 13.16
N GLN A 124 -9.33 2.84 13.83
CA GLN A 124 -8.76 2.39 15.09
C GLN A 124 -8.15 1.01 14.87
N VAL A 125 -6.86 0.86 15.20
CA VAL A 125 -6.12 -0.39 15.05
C VAL A 125 -5.69 -0.95 16.40
N ASP A 126 -5.64 -2.27 16.48
CA ASP A 126 -5.11 -3.01 17.63
C ASP A 126 -3.63 -3.32 17.39
N ILE A 127 -2.78 -2.95 18.33
CA ILE A 127 -1.35 -3.30 18.34
C ILE A 127 -1.00 -4.12 19.57
N ILE A 128 0.06 -4.92 19.46
CA ILE A 128 0.74 -5.50 20.63
C ILE A 128 1.97 -4.63 20.91
N GLN A 129 2.12 -4.19 22.15
CA GLN A 129 3.22 -3.34 22.60
C GLN A 129 3.95 -3.97 23.79
N LYS A 130 5.16 -3.49 24.09
CA LYS A 130 5.85 -3.81 25.35
C LYS A 130 5.34 -2.86 26.44
N SER A 131 4.90 -3.42 27.56
CA SER A 131 4.50 -2.63 28.72
C SER A 131 5.67 -1.83 29.28
N TYR A 132 5.37 -0.86 30.14
CA TYR A 132 6.39 -0.09 30.87
C TYR A 132 7.37 -0.96 31.67
N LEU A 133 6.92 -2.14 32.09
CA LEU A 133 7.72 -3.12 32.83
C LEU A 133 8.60 -3.99 31.91
N GLY A 134 8.52 -3.81 30.59
CA GLY A 134 9.40 -4.41 29.57
C GLY A 134 9.18 -5.90 29.30
N ASN A 135 8.55 -6.62 30.23
CA ASN A 135 8.43 -8.07 30.22
C ASN A 135 7.03 -8.58 29.86
N VAL A 136 6.05 -7.68 29.73
CA VAL A 136 4.65 -8.03 29.42
C VAL A 136 4.27 -7.39 28.09
N HIS A 137 3.57 -8.16 27.26
CA HIS A 137 2.98 -7.67 26.03
C HIS A 137 1.51 -7.32 26.26
N GLU A 138 1.14 -6.09 25.93
CA GLU A 138 -0.23 -5.59 26.11
C GLU A 138 -0.84 -5.23 24.76
N MET A 139 -2.16 -5.40 24.66
CA MET A 139 -2.92 -4.95 23.49
C MET A 139 -3.36 -3.51 23.73
N ARG A 140 -3.07 -2.62 22.78
CA ARG A 140 -3.48 -1.22 22.82
C ARG A 140 -4.20 -0.84 21.53
N LYS A 141 -5.23 -0.02 21.66
CA LYS A 141 -5.93 0.59 20.53
C LYS A 141 -5.32 1.94 20.20
N ILE A 142 -5.06 2.19 18.92
CA ILE A 142 -4.46 3.43 18.43
C ILE A 142 -5.31 3.97 17.28
N ASP A 143 -5.65 5.26 17.36
CA ASP A 143 -6.28 5.97 16.25
C ASP A 143 -5.22 6.33 15.19
N ALA A 144 -5.53 6.05 13.94
CA ALA A 144 -4.61 6.18 12.82
C ALA A 144 -5.36 6.59 11.54
N GLY A 145 -4.63 7.12 10.56
CA GLY A 145 -5.15 7.23 9.21
C GLY A 145 -4.87 5.95 8.42
N ALA A 146 -5.84 5.48 7.65
CA ALA A 146 -5.66 4.44 6.65
C ALA A 146 -6.27 4.91 5.32
N PHE A 147 -5.65 4.53 4.21
CA PHE A 147 -6.33 4.65 2.93
C PHE A 147 -7.35 3.52 2.85
N VAL A 148 -8.53 3.78 2.31
CA VAL A 148 -9.59 2.79 2.16
C VAL A 148 -10.24 3.00 0.80
N TRP A 149 -10.67 1.90 0.18
CA TRP A 149 -11.47 1.96 -1.02
C TRP A 149 -12.76 2.74 -0.74
N ASP A 150 -13.03 3.75 -1.57
CA ASP A 150 -14.21 4.59 -1.45
C ASP A 150 -15.30 4.10 -2.41
N GLU A 151 -16.25 3.33 -1.89
CA GLU A 151 -17.41 2.87 -2.66
C GLU A 151 -18.29 4.04 -3.14
N SER A 152 -18.24 5.20 -2.46
CA SER A 152 -19.05 6.36 -2.81
C SER A 152 -18.45 7.23 -3.91
N VAL A 153 -17.14 7.13 -4.19
CA VAL A 153 -16.50 7.85 -5.30
C VAL A 153 -16.62 7.07 -6.61
N HIS A 154 -16.75 5.74 -6.53
CA HIS A 154 -16.77 4.86 -7.70
C HIS A 154 -18.19 4.41 -8.09
N PHE A 155 -19.13 5.35 -8.22
CA PHE A 155 -20.51 5.08 -8.70
C PHE A 155 -20.56 4.32 -10.05
N LEU A 156 -19.49 4.37 -10.84
CA LEU A 156 -19.36 3.73 -12.15
C LEU A 156 -18.61 2.39 -12.13
N SER A 157 -17.96 2.06 -11.01
CA SER A 157 -17.38 0.74 -10.75
C SER A 157 -17.67 0.37 -9.29
N PRO A 158 -18.82 -0.28 -9.03
CA PRO A 158 -18.96 -1.14 -7.86
C PRO A 158 -17.74 -2.07 -7.77
N MET A 159 -17.54 -2.82 -6.68
CA MET A 159 -16.41 -3.75 -6.49
C MET A 159 -16.25 -4.87 -7.58
N ILE A 160 -16.83 -4.71 -8.76
CA ILE A 160 -16.54 -5.38 -10.02
C ILE A 160 -15.02 -5.49 -10.21
N GLY A 161 -14.55 -6.73 -10.31
CA GLY A 161 -13.13 -7.06 -10.46
C GLY A 161 -12.36 -7.20 -9.14
N LEU A 162 -12.90 -6.76 -8.00
CA LEU A 162 -12.29 -7.01 -6.69
C LEU A 162 -12.63 -8.40 -6.19
N ARG A 163 -11.60 -9.22 -5.97
CA ARG A 163 -11.69 -10.54 -5.36
C ARG A 163 -11.31 -10.43 -3.89
N VAL A 164 -12.12 -11.04 -3.03
CA VAL A 164 -11.82 -11.13 -1.59
C VAL A 164 -10.57 -12.00 -1.42
N THR A 165 -9.56 -11.48 -0.73
CA THR A 165 -8.39 -12.29 -0.39
C THR A 165 -8.75 -13.28 0.72
N HIS A 166 -8.29 -14.53 0.63
CA HIS A 166 -8.59 -15.61 1.60
C HIS A 166 -7.97 -15.41 2.99
N GLY A 167 -7.31 -14.28 3.26
CA GLY A 167 -6.58 -14.01 4.49
C GLY A 167 -6.71 -12.58 4.98
N ALA A 168 -6.29 -12.36 6.22
CA ALA A 168 -6.23 -11.03 6.82
C ALA A 168 -4.98 -10.23 6.39
N SER A 169 -3.97 -10.87 5.81
CA SER A 169 -2.72 -10.25 5.39
C SER A 169 -2.51 -10.47 3.90
N TRP A 170 -1.97 -9.47 3.24
CA TRP A 170 -1.54 -9.58 1.85
C TRP A 170 -0.29 -10.45 1.73
N ASP A 171 -0.23 -11.30 0.71
CA ASP A 171 0.98 -12.05 0.38
C ASP A 171 1.96 -11.15 -0.39
N VAL A 172 3.04 -10.75 0.29
CA VAL A 172 4.06 -9.89 -0.30
C VAL A 172 5.03 -10.66 -1.22
N VAL A 173 5.07 -12.00 -1.16
CA VAL A 173 6.10 -12.81 -1.83
C VAL A 173 6.08 -12.63 -3.35
N PRO A 174 4.92 -12.63 -4.05
CA PRO A 174 4.88 -12.37 -5.48
C PRO A 174 5.44 -10.99 -5.84
N TYR A 175 5.05 -9.94 -5.10
CA TYR A 175 5.54 -8.58 -5.31
C TYR A 175 7.06 -8.47 -5.12
N LEU A 176 7.62 -9.14 -4.10
CA LEU A 176 9.07 -9.15 -3.85
C LEU A 176 9.88 -9.78 -4.99
N LYS A 177 9.27 -10.70 -5.76
CA LYS A 177 9.88 -11.30 -6.95
C LYS A 177 9.69 -10.43 -8.20
N GLY A 178 8.71 -9.54 -8.20
CA GLY A 178 8.32 -8.69 -9.31
C GLY A 178 9.34 -7.61 -9.71
N ARG A 179 9.16 -7.05 -10.91
CA ARG A 179 10.05 -6.02 -11.48
C ARG A 179 10.05 -4.73 -10.66
N PHE A 180 8.88 -4.27 -10.23
CA PHE A 180 8.74 -3.02 -9.48
C PHE A 180 9.61 -2.99 -8.20
N TYR A 181 9.58 -4.07 -7.41
CA TYR A 181 10.39 -4.13 -6.19
C TYR A 181 11.90 -4.10 -6.50
N ARG A 182 12.34 -4.77 -7.57
CA ARG A 182 13.75 -4.73 -8.02
C ARG A 182 14.18 -3.33 -8.44
N ASP A 183 13.32 -2.62 -9.18
CA ASP A 183 13.61 -1.28 -9.67
C ASP A 183 13.68 -0.27 -8.51
N ILE A 184 12.79 -0.38 -7.51
CA ILE A 184 12.86 0.40 -6.27
C ILE A 184 14.18 0.16 -5.54
N LYS A 185 14.56 -1.10 -5.34
CA LYS A 185 15.85 -1.45 -4.72
C LYS A 185 17.04 -0.87 -5.48
N ALA A 186 17.02 -0.93 -6.81
CA ALA A 186 18.09 -0.38 -7.63
C ALA A 186 18.14 1.15 -7.52
N SER A 187 16.99 1.83 -7.54
CA SER A 187 16.91 3.28 -7.37
C SER A 187 17.45 3.74 -6.03
N GLN A 188 17.09 3.05 -4.95
CA GLN A 188 17.56 3.37 -3.61
C GLN A 188 19.07 3.18 -3.43
N ARG A 189 19.69 2.26 -4.18
CA ARG A 189 21.16 2.12 -4.23
C ARG A 189 21.83 3.25 -5.03
N ARG A 190 21.14 3.83 -6.02
CA ARG A 190 21.62 4.96 -6.84
C ARG A 190 21.45 6.32 -6.15
N GLY A 191 20.35 6.53 -5.44
CA GLY A 191 20.12 7.74 -4.64
C GLY A 191 21.21 7.96 -3.58
N ALA A 192 21.70 6.88 -2.95
CA ALA A 192 22.87 6.90 -2.07
C ALA A 192 24.18 7.37 -2.76
N ARG A 193 24.20 7.51 -4.09
CA ARG A 193 25.34 7.99 -4.90
C ARG A 193 25.11 9.38 -5.51
N GLY A 194 24.05 10.10 -5.11
CA GLY A 194 23.84 11.50 -5.48
C GLY A 194 23.27 11.74 -6.89
N GLN A 195 22.46 10.84 -7.43
CA GLN A 195 21.73 11.05 -8.70
C GLN A 195 20.24 11.38 -8.47
N GLU A 196 19.70 12.24 -9.35
CA GLU A 196 18.35 12.85 -9.33
C GLU A 196 17.21 11.80 -9.25
N PRO A 197 16.09 12.10 -8.52
CA PRO A 197 15.04 11.12 -8.27
C PRO A 197 14.28 10.72 -9.56
N ALA A 198 14.08 9.41 -9.74
CA ALA A 198 13.26 8.84 -10.80
C ALA A 198 11.76 9.06 -10.53
N TYR A 199 10.98 9.15 -11.61
CA TYR A 199 9.51 9.24 -11.58
C TYR A 199 8.89 8.17 -10.67
N ARG A 200 8.11 8.58 -9.66
CA ARG A 200 7.43 7.68 -8.71
C ARG A 200 6.02 7.36 -9.21
N ALA A 201 5.76 6.10 -9.54
CA ALA A 201 4.43 5.65 -9.93
C ALA A 201 3.47 5.61 -8.72
N SER A 202 2.28 6.20 -8.87
CA SER A 202 1.16 6.08 -7.92
C SER A 202 0.61 4.65 -7.88
N LEU A 203 -0.07 4.28 -6.77
CA LEU A 203 -0.66 2.96 -6.61
C LEU A 203 -1.64 2.61 -7.74
N THR A 204 -2.45 3.57 -8.20
CA THR A 204 -3.38 3.37 -9.32
C THR A 204 -2.66 2.84 -10.55
N LYS A 205 -1.48 3.40 -10.87
CA LYS A 205 -0.67 2.93 -12.00
C LYS A 205 -0.12 1.53 -11.76
N MET A 206 0.21 1.16 -10.53
CA MET A 206 0.65 -0.21 -10.22
C MET A 206 -0.49 -1.23 -10.32
N ILE A 207 -1.71 -0.87 -9.90
CA ILE A 207 -2.89 -1.72 -10.08
C ILE A 207 -3.12 -1.96 -11.58
N THR A 208 -3.13 -0.91 -12.40
CA THR A 208 -3.37 -1.03 -13.86
C THR A 208 -2.23 -1.77 -14.60
N LEU A 209 -0.95 -1.50 -14.25
CA LEU A 209 0.20 -2.13 -14.92
C LEU A 209 0.36 -3.61 -14.58
N THR A 210 -0.08 -4.05 -13.40
CA THR A 210 -0.03 -5.47 -13.03
C THR A 210 -1.10 -6.25 -13.80
N SER A 211 -2.30 -5.69 -13.95
CA SER A 211 -3.37 -6.29 -14.76
C SER A 211 -3.06 -6.33 -16.27
N ALA A 212 -2.26 -5.40 -16.79
CA ALA A 212 -1.88 -5.39 -18.21
C ALA A 212 -0.78 -6.40 -18.58
N ASN A 213 0.10 -6.76 -17.64
CA ASN A 213 1.15 -7.75 -17.89
C ASN A 213 0.64 -9.20 -17.87
N GLU A 214 -0.55 -9.46 -17.33
CA GLU A 214 -1.19 -10.80 -17.37
C GLU A 214 -1.91 -11.08 -18.70
N LEU A 215 -1.95 -10.12 -19.64
CA LEU A 215 -2.60 -10.25 -20.95
C LEU A 215 -1.60 -10.39 -22.12
N MET A 216 -0.31 -10.62 -21.87
CA MET A 216 0.71 -10.78 -22.92
C MET A 216 1.63 -12.00 -22.77
N ASP A 217 1.26 -12.99 -21.97
CA ASP A 217 2.01 -14.26 -21.82
C ASP A 217 1.25 -15.47 -22.39
N ASP A 218 0.52 -15.29 -23.49
CA ASP A 218 0.09 -16.38 -24.37
C ASP A 218 0.13 -15.87 -25.82
N ASP A 219 1.21 -16.19 -26.54
CA ASP A 219 1.23 -16.51 -27.98
C ASP A 219 2.69 -16.74 -28.42
N ASP A 220 3.14 -17.99 -28.31
CA ASP A 220 4.14 -18.54 -29.23
C ASP A 220 3.42 -18.95 -30.52
N ASP A 221 4.03 -18.62 -31.66
CA ASP A 221 3.65 -18.93 -33.05
C ASP A 221 2.45 -18.19 -33.66
N TYR A 222 2.70 -17.02 -34.27
CA TYR A 222 2.21 -16.76 -35.63
C TYR A 222 3.06 -15.72 -36.38
N SER A 223 3.73 -16.18 -37.44
CA SER A 223 4.33 -15.35 -38.47
C SER A 223 3.25 -14.59 -39.26
N GLY A 224 3.29 -13.26 -39.27
CA GLY A 224 2.40 -12.47 -40.12
C GLY A 224 2.60 -10.97 -39.96
N THR A 225 3.32 -10.37 -40.90
CA THR A 225 3.46 -8.92 -41.06
C THR A 225 2.10 -8.25 -41.29
N SER A 226 1.63 -7.46 -40.34
CA SER A 226 0.58 -6.45 -40.56
C SER A 226 0.49 -5.52 -39.34
N SER A 227 0.94 -4.27 -39.49
CA SER A 227 0.68 -3.22 -38.49
C SER A 227 -0.82 -2.99 -38.29
N PRO A 228 -1.35 -2.98 -37.06
CA PRO A 228 -2.67 -2.40 -36.82
C PRO A 228 -2.52 -0.89 -36.59
N LYS A 229 -3.13 -0.11 -37.50
CA LYS A 229 -3.46 1.29 -37.27
C LYS A 229 -4.36 1.37 -36.04
N THR A 230 -3.90 2.06 -35.00
CA THR A 230 -4.78 2.49 -33.90
C THR A 230 -5.64 3.64 -34.42
N GLU A 231 -6.83 3.34 -34.92
CA GLU A 231 -7.88 4.35 -35.11
C GLU A 231 -8.44 4.72 -33.73
N ILE A 232 -8.04 5.90 -33.27
CA ILE A 232 -8.63 6.57 -32.11
C ILE A 232 -10.01 7.05 -32.53
N PHE A 233 -11.06 6.36 -32.08
CA PHE A 233 -12.42 6.89 -32.14
C PHE A 233 -12.55 7.97 -31.05
N MET A 234 -12.32 9.23 -31.44
CA MET A 234 -12.78 10.37 -30.67
C MET A 234 -14.30 10.46 -30.81
N TYR A 235 -15.03 10.08 -29.77
CA TYR A 235 -16.42 10.52 -29.65
C TYR A 235 -16.40 12.00 -29.30
N THR A 236 -16.75 12.82 -30.29
CA THR A 236 -17.14 14.22 -30.09
C THR A 236 -18.38 14.25 -29.20
N LEU A 237 -18.27 14.93 -28.07
CA LEU A 237 -19.42 15.35 -27.26
C LEU A 237 -20.21 16.36 -28.11
N ASP A 238 -21.37 15.95 -28.61
CA ASP A 238 -22.33 16.85 -29.23
C ASP A 238 -22.99 17.74 -28.16
N ASP A 239 -22.76 19.04 -28.31
CA ASP A 239 -23.50 20.12 -27.66
C ASP A 239 -24.94 20.16 -28.17
N HIS A 240 -25.92 19.75 -27.37
CA HIS A 240 -27.36 20.06 -27.48
C HIS A 240 -28.01 19.47 -26.21
N GLU A 241 -28.70 20.14 -25.30
CA GLU A 241 -29.60 21.28 -25.40
C GLU A 241 -29.64 22.04 -24.06
N ALA A 242 -29.39 23.35 -24.12
CA ALA A 242 -30.07 24.31 -23.26
C ALA A 242 -31.10 25.04 -24.14
N LYS A 243 -32.39 24.75 -23.94
CA LYS A 243 -33.58 25.64 -24.11
C LYS A 243 -34.83 24.80 -24.36
N ASN A 244 -35.68 24.66 -23.33
CA ASN A 244 -37.07 25.14 -23.36
C ASN A 244 -37.87 24.64 -22.14
N ARG A 245 -38.39 25.63 -21.39
CA ARG A 245 -39.53 25.60 -20.45
C ARG A 245 -39.31 25.05 -19.05
#